data_AF-A0A2N0WBL2-F1
#
_entry.id   AF-A0A2N0WBL2-F1
#
_cell.length_a   1.000
_cell.length_b   1.000
_cell.length_c   1.000
_cell.angle_alpha   90.00
_cell.angle_beta   90.00
_cell.angle_gamma   90.00
#
_symmetry.space_group_name_H-M   'P 1'
#
loop_
_entity.id
_entity.type
_entity.pdbx_description
1 polymer ?
#
loop_
_entity_poly.entity_id
_entity_poly.type
_entity_poly.pdbx_seq_one_letter_code
_entity_poly.pdbx_strand_id
1 'polypeptide(L)' 'MHIFKLTNEQLAQILIPKRFVPERPAELEGNNVEYVFDSEDKFELTYDELLEIIGKARLAGPQLIPVIGTVD' A
#
# COMPACT_ATOMS: atom_id res chain seq x y z
N MET A 1 -19.82 -0.39 -0.60
CA MET A 1 -18.55 -0.73 -1.25
C MET A 1 -18.09 -2.07 -0.71
N HIS A 2 -18.15 -3.15 -1.51
CA HIS A 2 -17.69 -4.47 -1.09
C HIS A 2 -16.19 -4.58 -1.39
N ILE A 3 -15.35 -4.33 -0.38
CA ILE A 3 -13.89 -4.48 -0.45
C ILE A 3 -13.46 -5.97 -0.49
N PHE A 4 -14.44 -6.89 -0.53
CA PHE A 4 -14.29 -8.34 -0.32
C PHE A 4 -13.54 -9.14 -1.40
N LYS A 5 -12.77 -8.52 -2.29
CA LYS A 5 -12.01 -9.26 -3.34
C LYS A 5 -10.66 -8.65 -3.73
N LEU A 6 -10.11 -7.71 -2.96
CA LEU A 6 -8.75 -7.23 -3.26
C LEU A 6 -7.73 -8.26 -2.76
N THR A 7 -6.72 -8.56 -3.58
CA THR A 7 -5.54 -9.31 -3.11
C THR A 7 -4.72 -8.44 -2.17
N ASN A 8 -3.81 -9.07 -1.40
CA ASN A 8 -2.94 -8.34 -0.48
C ASN A 8 -2.07 -7.31 -1.22
N GLU A 9 -1.61 -7.63 -2.44
CA GLU A 9 -0.82 -6.74 -3.29
C GLU A 9 -1.65 -5.53 -3.73
N GLN A 10 -2.88 -5.77 -4.21
CA GLN A 10 -3.79 -4.69 -4.61
C GLN A 10 -4.12 -3.78 -3.43
N LEU A 11 -4.30 -4.34 -2.24
CA LEU A 11 -4.52 -3.57 -1.04
C LEU A 11 -3.26 -2.77 -0.63
N ALA A 12 -2.08 -3.38 -0.73
CA ALA A 12 -0.82 -2.70 -0.46
C ALA A 12 -0.65 -1.48 -1.38
N GLN A 13 -0.93 -1.61 -2.68
CA GLN A 13 -0.89 -0.46 -3.61
C GLN A 13 -1.77 0.71 -3.15
N ILE A 14 -2.95 0.42 -2.58
CA ILE A 14 -3.89 1.44 -2.11
C ILE A 14 -3.42 2.08 -0.80
N LEU A 15 -2.77 1.31 0.07
CA LEU A 15 -2.35 1.74 1.40
C LEU A 15 -0.98 2.42 1.42
N ILE A 16 -0.10 2.15 0.44
CA ILE A 16 1.22 2.76 0.36
C ILE A 16 1.08 4.30 0.22
N PRO A 17 1.81 5.08 1.04
CA PRO A 17 1.77 6.54 0.96
C PRO A 17 2.18 7.05 -0.43
N LYS A 18 1.38 7.96 -0.98
CA LYS A 18 1.60 8.54 -2.33
C LYS A 18 2.96 9.23 -2.51
N ARG A 19 3.61 9.64 -1.42
CA ARG A 19 4.95 10.25 -1.49
C ARG A 19 6.05 9.29 -1.98
N PHE A 20 5.81 7.99 -1.91
CA PHE A 20 6.72 6.99 -2.46
C PHE A 20 6.56 6.81 -3.97
N VAL A 21 5.48 7.35 -4.55
CA VAL A 21 5.28 7.32 -6.00
C VAL A 21 6.21 8.37 -6.61
N PRO A 22 7.14 7.98 -7.49
CA PRO A 22 8.04 8.92 -8.15
C PRO A 22 7.24 9.87 -9.05
N GLU A 23 7.79 11.07 -9.28
CA GLU A 23 7.21 11.99 -10.24
C GLU A 23 7.18 11.36 -11.63
N ARG A 24 6.09 11.62 -12.37
CA ARG A 24 5.94 11.07 -13.72
C ARG A 24 7.01 11.69 -14.64
N PRO A 25 7.79 10.87 -15.36
CA PRO A 25 8.70 11.39 -16.38
C PRO A 25 7.94 12.18 -17.45
N ALA A 26 8.52 13.30 -17.91
CA ALA A 26 7.90 14.16 -18.93
C ALA A 26 7.59 13.42 -20.24
N GLU A 27 8.37 12.38 -20.57
CA GLU A 27 8.19 11.51 -21.74
C GLU A 27 6.88 10.72 -21.72
N LEU A 28 6.28 10.55 -20.53
CA LEU A 28 5.04 9.82 -20.33
C LEU A 28 3.86 10.75 -20.02
N GLU A 29 4.05 12.06 -20.16
CA GLU A 29 2.99 13.05 -19.95
C GLU A 29 1.86 12.85 -20.98
N GLY A 30 0.62 12.69 -20.48
CA GLY A 30 -0.56 12.38 -21.32
C GLY A 30 -0.81 10.88 -21.55
N ASN A 31 0.12 9.99 -21.18
CA ASN A 31 -0.11 8.55 -21.19
C ASN A 31 -0.74 8.10 -19.87
N ASN A 32 -1.67 7.13 -19.93
CA ASN A 32 -2.29 6.54 -18.75
C ASN A 32 -1.35 5.51 -18.09
N VAL A 33 -0.26 6.01 -17.49
CA VAL A 33 0.72 5.21 -16.76
C VAL A 33 0.53 5.37 -15.25
N GLU A 34 0.56 4.25 -14.54
CA GLU A 34 0.51 4.15 -13.09
C GLU A 34 1.77 3.43 -12.60
N TYR A 35 2.36 3.93 -11.52
CA TYR A 35 3.47 3.27 -10.87
C TYR A 35 2.93 2.15 -9.97
N VAL A 36 3.46 0.94 -10.12
CA VAL A 36 3.04 -0.24 -9.37
C VAL A 36 4.24 -0.71 -8.55
N PHE A 37 4.07 -0.74 -7.22
CA PHE A 37 5.09 -1.27 -6.33
C PHE A 37 5.17 -2.79 -6.42
N ASP A 38 6.35 -3.39 -6.28
CA ASP A 38 6.50 -4.84 -6.26
C ASP A 38 7.30 -5.31 -5.03
N SER A 39 7.67 -6.59 -5.02
CA SER A 39 8.39 -7.20 -3.88
C SER A 39 9.85 -6.73 -3.74
N GLU A 40 10.42 -6.10 -4.76
CA GLU A 40 11.79 -5.56 -4.73
C GLU A 40 11.85 -4.18 -4.06
N ASP A 41 10.72 -3.46 -4.01
CA ASP A 41 10.61 -2.16 -3.38
C ASP A 41 10.76 -2.21 -1.85
N LYS A 42 11.45 -1.21 -1.31
CA LYS A 42 11.64 -1.04 0.14
C LYS A 42 11.19 0.34 0.58
N PHE A 43 10.48 0.39 1.70
CA PHE A 43 9.90 1.61 2.24
C PHE A 43 10.43 1.88 3.64
N GLU A 44 10.86 3.11 3.88
CA GLU A 44 11.09 3.62 5.23
C GLU A 44 9.82 4.33 5.71
N LEU A 45 9.13 3.72 6.69
CA LEU A 45 7.90 4.24 7.26
C LEU A 45 8.17 4.83 8.64
N THR A 46 7.61 6.00 8.90
CA THR A 46 7.54 6.49 10.29
C THR A 46 6.51 5.68 11.07
N TYR A 47 6.62 5.70 12.40
CA TYR A 47 5.67 5.00 13.27
C TYR A 47 4.22 5.45 13.06
N ASP A 48 4.00 6.76 12.90
CA ASP A 48 2.67 7.33 12.70
C ASP A 48 2.03 6.85 11.38
N GLU A 49 2.84 6.69 10.34
CA GLU A 49 2.37 6.18 9.06
C GLU A 49 2.06 4.69 9.09
N LEU A 50 2.87 3.92 9.82
CA LEU A 50 2.55 2.52 10.08
C LEU A 50 1.19 2.42 10.79
N LEU A 51 0.94 3.24 11.81
CA LEU A 51 -0.35 3.29 12.49
C LEU A 51 -1.50 3.71 11.55
N GLU A 52 -1.27 4.69 10.68
CA GLU A 52 -2.27 5.14 9.70
C GLU A 52 -2.63 4.01 8.72
N ILE A 53 -1.64 3.30 8.19
CA ILE A 53 -1.82 2.14 7.29
C ILE A 53 -2.65 1.07 8.00
N ILE A 54 -2.29 0.71 9.22
CA ILE A 54 -3.02 -0.29 10.02
C ILE A 54 -4.46 0.18 10.29
N GLY A 55 -4.65 1.46 10.62
CA GLY A 55 -5.96 2.05 10.84
C GLY A 55 -6.87 1.95 9.61
N LYS A 56 -6.34 2.32 8.43
CA LYS A 56 -7.06 2.17 7.15
C LYS A 56 -7.36 0.71 6.82
N ALA A 57 -6.40 -0.18 7.08
CA ALA A 57 -6.58 -1.61 6.85
C ALA A 57 -7.70 -2.19 7.74
N ARG A 58 -7.76 -1.82 9.03
CA ARG A 58 -8.86 -2.23 9.93
C ARG A 58 -10.23 -1.74 9.47
N LEU A 59 -10.32 -0.54 8.89
CA LEU A 59 -11.57 -0.03 8.32
C LEU A 59 -12.00 -0.83 7.08
N ALA A 60 -11.05 -1.39 6.33
CA ALA A 60 -11.33 -2.19 5.15
C ALA A 60 -11.82 -3.63 5.48
N GLY A 61 -11.53 -4.17 6.68
CA GLY A 61 -12.20 -5.36 7.21
C GLY A 61 -11.43 -6.18 8.26
N PRO A 62 -12.08 -7.19 8.88
CA PRO A 62 -11.54 -7.95 10.02
C PRO A 62 -10.27 -8.78 9.73
N GLN A 63 -9.97 -9.08 8.46
CA GLN A 63 -8.81 -9.88 8.06
C GLN A 63 -7.49 -9.11 8.05
N LEU A 64 -7.51 -7.79 8.24
CA LEU A 64 -6.36 -6.92 8.01
C LEU A 64 -5.61 -6.58 9.30
N ILE A 65 -5.43 -7.58 10.16
CA ILE A 65 -4.55 -7.47 11.32
C ILE A 65 -3.14 -7.85 10.84
N PRO A 66 -2.16 -6.93 10.86
CA PRO A 66 -0.77 -7.32 10.63
C PRO A 66 -0.34 -8.21 11.79
N VAL A 67 -0.06 -9.48 11.51
CA VAL A 67 0.59 -10.36 12.49
C VAL A 67 2.07 -10.03 12.45
N ILE A 68 2.52 -9.18 13.37
CA ILE A 68 3.94 -8.93 13.62
C ILE A 68 4.40 -10.03 14.59
N GLY A 69 4.96 -11.12 14.07
CA GLY A 69 5.66 -12.13 14.86
C GLY A 69 5.64 -13.53 14.26
N THR A 70 6.77 -14.23 14.35
CA THR A 70 6.82 -15.69 14.29
C THR A 70 6.30 -16.24 15.62
N VAL A 71 5.34 -17.16 15.54
CA VAL A 71 5.00 -18.04 16.67
C VAL A 71 6.10 -19.10 16.71
N ASP A 72 6.86 -19.15 17.80
CA ASP A 72 7.70 -20.33 18.14
C ASP A 72 6.80 -21.52 18.51
#